data_AF-A0A939HRX4-F1
#
_entry.id   AF-A0A939HRX4-F1
#
_cell.length_a   1.000
_cell.length_b   1.000
_cell.length_c   1.000
_cell.angle_alpha   90.00
_cell.angle_beta   90.00
_cell.angle_gamma   90.00
#
_symmetry.space_group_name_H-M   'P 1'
#
loop_
_entity.id
_entity.type
_entity.pdbx_description
1 polymer ?
#
loop_
_entity_poly.entity_id
_entity_poly.type
_entity_poly.pdbx_seq_one_letter_code
_entity_poly.pdbx_strand_id
1 'polypeptide(L)'
;MNFVLSNHAQAEMQRRGISLTLVSEVVNNPQQIVPERSGRKAYQSQVDLASGKIYLLRVIVEDNVNPIVVVTVYITSKIRKYWRES
;
A
#
# COMPACT_ATOMS: atom_id res chain seq x y z
N MET A 1 -3.01 -10.47 9.32
CA MET A 1 -1.88 -9.68 9.85
C MET A 1 -2.41 -8.52 10.67
N ASN A 2 -1.89 -8.36 11.88
CA ASN A 2 -2.16 -7.18 12.70
C ASN A 2 -1.26 -6.04 12.22
N PHE A 3 -1.86 -4.88 11.95
CA PHE A 3 -1.12 -3.67 11.58
C PHE A 3 -1.72 -2.46 12.27
N VAL A 4 -0.92 -1.41 12.41
CA VAL A 4 -1.35 -0.09 12.88
C VAL A 4 -1.08 0.95 11.81
N LEU A 5 -1.97 1.95 11.71
CA LEU A 5 -1.78 3.09 10.83
C LEU A 5 -1.07 4.20 11.58
N SER A 6 -0.01 4.76 11.01
CA SER A 6 0.52 6.03 11.49
C SER A 6 -0.47 7.18 11.24
N ASN A 7 -0.33 8.27 11.99
CA ASN A 7 -1.12 9.49 11.78
C ASN A 7 -1.02 9.99 10.33
N HIS A 8 0.17 9.88 9.73
CA HIS A 8 0.38 10.26 8.33
C HIS A 8 -0.39 9.35 7.37
N ALA A 9 -0.35 8.02 7.58
CA ALA A 9 -1.12 7.08 6.78
C ALA A 9 -2.63 7.34 6.87
N GLN A 10 -3.16 7.59 8.07
CA GLN A 10 -4.58 7.92 8.27
C GLN A 10 -4.97 9.20 7.52
N ALA A 11 -4.15 10.25 7.59
CA ALA A 11 -4.39 11.49 6.87
C ALA A 11 -4.36 11.29 5.34
N GLU A 12 -3.40 10.51 4.81
CA GLU A 12 -3.34 10.22 3.38
C GLU A 12 -4.51 9.36 2.90
N MET A 13 -5.00 8.41 3.71
CA MET A 13 -6.20 7.64 3.42
C MET A 13 -7.41 8.55 3.24
N GLN A 14 -7.67 9.42 4.23
CA GLN A 14 -8.78 10.35 4.20
C GLN A 14 -8.69 11.30 3.01
N ARG A 15 -7.51 11.89 2.79
CA ARG A 15 -7.27 12.85 1.70
C ARG A 15 -7.46 12.24 0.30
N ARG A 16 -7.17 10.95 0.15
CA ARG A 16 -7.21 10.24 -1.15
C ARG A 16 -8.42 9.34 -1.33
N GLY A 17 -9.32 9.27 -0.34
CA GLY A 17 -10.48 8.38 -0.37
C GLY A 17 -10.12 6.90 -0.39
N ILE A 18 -9.02 6.50 0.25
CA ILE A 18 -8.57 5.10 0.32
C ILE A 18 -9.20 4.44 1.55
N SER A 19 -10.00 3.41 1.34
CA SER A 19 -10.67 2.70 2.43
C SER A 19 -9.70 1.83 3.25
N LEU A 20 -10.02 1.64 4.53
CA LEU A 20 -9.28 0.72 5.39
C LEU A 20 -9.33 -0.72 4.86
N THR A 21 -10.45 -1.11 4.24
CA THR A 21 -10.62 -2.43 3.64
C THR A 21 -9.57 -2.69 2.56
N LEU A 22 -9.38 -1.74 1.62
CA LEU A 22 -8.36 -1.88 0.57
C LEU A 22 -6.94 -1.96 1.14
N VAL A 23 -6.62 -1.12 2.14
CA VAL A 23 -5.31 -1.19 2.80
C VAL A 23 -5.12 -2.54 3.49
N SER A 24 -6.16 -3.04 4.18
CA SER A 24 -6.13 -4.32 4.87
C SER A 24 -5.93 -5.48 3.90
N GLU A 25 -6.63 -5.48 2.76
CA GLU A 25 -6.46 -6.49 1.72
C GLU A 25 -5.02 -6.53 1.19
N VAL A 26 -4.43 -5.36 0.91
CA VAL A 26 -3.04 -5.28 0.41
C VAL A 26 -2.01 -5.64 1.47
N VAL A 27 -2.23 -5.30 2.74
CA VAL A 27 -1.32 -5.70 3.83
C VAL A 27 -1.36 -7.22 4.04
N ASN A 28 -2.54 -7.83 3.96
CA ASN A 28 -2.71 -9.27 4.21
C ASN A 28 -2.33 -10.14 3.00
N ASN A 29 -2.62 -9.67 1.78
CA ASN A 29 -2.44 -10.41 0.53
C ASN A 29 -1.82 -9.49 -0.55
N PRO A 30 -0.59 -9.00 -0.35
CA PRO A 30 0.06 -8.16 -1.35
C PRO A 30 0.32 -8.98 -2.62
N GLN A 31 0.03 -8.42 -3.80
CA GLN A 31 0.45 -9.05 -5.06
C GLN A 31 1.97 -8.97 -5.23
N GLN A 32 2.60 -7.90 -4.72
CA GLN A 32 4.05 -7.77 -4.65
C GLN A 32 4.48 -7.11 -3.35
N ILE A 33 5.64 -7.54 -2.86
CA ILE A 33 6.38 -6.87 -1.80
C ILE A 33 7.68 -6.37 -2.42
N VAL A 34 7.84 -5.05 -2.49
CA VAL A 34 9.00 -4.41 -3.14
C VAL A 34 9.82 -3.66 -2.09
N PRO A 35 11.16 -3.84 -2.03
CA PRO A 35 12.01 -3.03 -1.15
C PRO A 35 11.90 -1.53 -1.46
N GLU A 36 11.83 -0.73 -0.42
CA GLU A 36 11.84 0.73 -0.47
C GLU A 36 13.05 1.31 0.27
N ARG A 37 13.19 2.62 0.22
CA ARG A 37 14.25 3.33 0.94
C ARG A 37 14.12 3.13 2.46
N SER A 38 15.24 3.27 3.16
CA SER A 38 15.30 3.25 4.64
C SER A 38 14.78 1.96 5.27
N GLY A 39 14.97 0.81 4.60
CA GLY A 39 14.57 -0.51 5.12
C GLY A 39 13.05 -0.77 5.13
N ARG A 40 12.26 0.13 4.53
CA ARG A 40 10.81 -0.04 4.38
C ARG A 40 10.49 -0.97 3.21
N LYS A 41 9.24 -1.43 3.16
CA LYS A 41 8.72 -2.20 2.03
C LYS A 41 7.44 -1.58 1.50
N ALA A 42 7.23 -1.69 0.20
CA ALA A 42 5.95 -1.41 -0.44
C ALA A 42 5.21 -2.74 -0.61
N TYR A 43 4.14 -2.90 0.16
CA TYR A 43 3.13 -3.93 -0.09
C TYR A 43 2.19 -3.31 -1.11
N GLN A 44 2.11 -3.92 -2.29
CA GLN A 44 1.41 -3.31 -3.42
C GLN A 44 0.54 -4.32 -4.15
N SER A 45 -0.63 -3.84 -4.58
CA SER A 45 -1.54 -4.58 -5.43
C SER A 45 -2.20 -3.66 -6.45
N GLN A 46 -2.45 -4.22 -7.62
CA GLN A 46 -3.31 -3.65 -8.64
C GLN A 46 -4.76 -3.67 -8.15
N VAL A 47 -5.46 -2.55 -8.30
CA VAL A 47 -6.84 -2.37 -7.87
C VAL A 47 -7.65 -1.71 -8.99
N ASP A 48 -8.89 -2.15 -9.17
CA ASP A 48 -9.88 -1.43 -9.97
C ASP A 48 -10.80 -0.66 -9.03
N LEU A 49 -10.81 0.67 -9.15
CA LEU A 49 -11.63 1.55 -8.33
C LEU A 49 -13.02 1.77 -8.96
N ALA A 50 -13.63 0.71 -9.49
CA ALA A 50 -14.92 0.74 -10.19
C ALA A 50 -14.96 1.70 -11.39
N SER A 51 -13.82 1.89 -12.07
CA SER A 51 -13.70 2.73 -13.27
C SER A 51 -13.30 1.94 -14.51
N GLY A 52 -13.07 0.63 -14.38
CA GLY A 52 -12.51 -0.23 -15.42
C GLY A 52 -11.02 0.04 -15.67
N LYS A 53 -10.41 0.96 -14.91
CA LYS A 53 -9.01 1.33 -15.02
C LYS A 53 -8.25 0.75 -13.84
N ILE A 54 -7.21 0.00 -14.13
CA ILE A 54 -6.31 -0.54 -13.11
C ILE A 54 -5.38 0.56 -12.62
N TYR A 55 -5.30 0.67 -11.29
CA TYR A 55 -4.32 1.47 -10.58
C TYR A 55 -3.44 0.58 -9.71
N LEU A 56 -2.31 1.09 -9.24
CA LEU A 56 -1.50 0.44 -8.21
C LEU A 56 -1.75 1.13 -6.87
N LEU A 57 -2.27 0.39 -5.90
CA LEU A 57 -2.26 0.79 -4.48
C LEU A 57 -0.92 0.38 -3.88
N ARG A 58 -0.19 1.36 -3.33
CA ARG A 58 1.06 1.14 -2.61
C ARG A 58 0.85 1.45 -1.12
N VAL A 59 1.09 0.45 -0.28
CA VAL A 59 1.10 0.54 1.18
C VAL A 59 2.54 0.44 1.64
N ILE A 60 3.11 1.55 2.11
CA ILE A 60 4.49 1.59 2.59
C ILE A 60 4.49 1.20 4.06
N VAL A 61 5.23 0.15 4.39
CA VAL A 61 5.24 -0.45 5.73
C VAL A 61 6.64 -0.57 6.31
N GLU A 62 6.69 -0.55 7.64
CA GLU A 62 7.79 -1.07 8.45
C GLU A 62 7.32 -2.43 9.00
N ASP A 63 7.81 -3.52 8.39
CA ASP A 63 7.41 -4.90 8.70
C ASP A 63 8.43 -5.66 9.54
N ASN A 64 9.45 -4.95 10.03
CA ASN A 64 10.43 -5.43 11.00
C ASN A 64 9.98 -5.24 12.46
N VAL A 65 8.78 -4.72 12.68
CA VAL A 65 8.14 -4.52 13.99
C VAL A 65 6.79 -5.23 14.04
N ASN A 66 6.34 -5.58 15.25
CA ASN A 66 5.04 -6.23 15.47
C ASN A 66 4.20 -5.41 16.48
N PRO A 67 3.00 -4.92 16.10
CA PRO A 67 2.36 -5.08 14.79
C PRO A 67 3.08 -4.29 13.68
N ILE A 68 2.84 -4.68 12.43
CA ILE A 68 3.36 -3.97 11.23
C ILE A 68 2.88 -2.50 11.29
N VAL A 69 3.75 -1.56 10.98
CA VAL A 69 3.38 -0.13 10.93
C VAL A 69 3.20 0.31 9.49
N VAL A 70 2.01 0.79 9.15
CA VAL A 70 1.73 1.44 7.87
C VAL A 70 2.14 2.91 7.96
N VAL A 71 3.18 3.28 7.22
CA VAL A 71 3.77 4.61 7.24
C VAL A 71 3.03 5.57 6.31
N THR A 72 2.71 5.14 5.09
CA THR A 72 1.94 5.95 4.13
C THR A 72 1.25 5.05 3.12
N VAL A 73 0.16 5.56 2.52
CA VAL A 73 -0.59 4.84 1.49
C VAL A 73 -0.96 5.76 0.34
N TYR A 74 -0.85 5.29 -0.89
CA TYR A 74 -1.24 6.07 -2.07
C TYR A 74 -1.57 5.19 -3.26
N ILE A 75 -2.33 5.79 -4.17
CA ILE A 75 -2.69 5.19 -5.45
C ILE A 75 -1.92 5.88 -6.56
N THR A 76 -1.48 5.13 -7.57
CA THR A 76 -0.82 5.67 -8.76
C THR A 76 -1.22 4.92 -10.02
N SER A 77 -1.34 5.64 -11.14
CA SER A 77 -1.48 5.04 -12.47
C SER A 77 -0.15 4.59 -13.07
N LYS A 78 0.99 4.93 -12.44
CA LYS A 78 2.33 4.65 -12.96
C LYS A 78 2.78 3.22 -12.67
N ILE A 79 1.95 2.22 -12.99
CA ILE A 79 2.20 0.79 -12.69
C ILE A 79 3.59 0.37 -13.18
N ARG A 80 3.93 0.65 -14.44
CA ARG A 80 5.23 0.29 -15.04
C ARG A 80 6.46 0.81 -14.27
N LYS A 81 6.34 1.94 -13.55
CA LYS A 81 7.45 2.48 -12.76
C LYS A 81 7.74 1.63 -11.51
N TYR A 82 6.71 0.99 -10.99
CA TYR A 82 6.65 0.48 -9.63
C TYR A 82 6.47 -1.04 -9.56
N TRP A 83 5.90 -1.63 -10.60
CA TRP A 83 5.75 -3.05 -10.77
C TRP A 83 7.09 -3.68 -11.13
N ARG A 84 7.42 -4.79 -10.50
CA ARG A 84 8.62 -5.57 -10.83
C ARG A 84 8.20 -6.75 -11.68
N GLU A 85 8.50 -6.69 -12.97
CA GLU A 85 8.34 -7.84 -13.87
C GLU A 85 9.31 -8.95 -13.40
N SER A 86 8.82 -10.20 -13.46
CA SER A 86 9.62 -11.40 -13.16
C SER A 86 10.45 -11.81 -14.36
#